data_AF-A0A2H5A469-F1
#
_entry.id   AF-A0A2H5A469-F1
#
_cell.length_a   1.000
_cell.length_b   1.000
_cell.length_c   1.000
_cell.angle_alpha   90.00
_cell.angle_beta   90.00
_cell.angle_gamma   90.00
#
_symmetry.space_group_name_H-M   'P 1'
#
loop_
_entity.id
_entity.type
_entity.pdbx_description
1 polymer ?
#
loop_
_entity_poly.entity_id
_entity_poly.type
_entity_poly.pdbx_seq_one_letter_code
_entity_poly.pdbx_strand_id
1 'polypeptide(L)'
;MELAVGDRDAAKEAFADATTYYERSAAEDSLPVHSARQRMQGMYTALLAGEEAALINLAESMQALAAEEDCDPNDQWADRYFLGWCLSGAVLGTVNDAALAGLETVNDEKPGAHAHYGQAVLSTARGIRDDEPAAIQSGIESMVTFHEQDMDADNVVKQIMSVEATALAILGRAKGYSPAISSEFIPMNLVEASAASFHL
;
A
#
# COMPACT_ATOMS: atom_id res chain seq x y z
N MET A 1 4.94 -22.59 18.29
CA MET A 1 5.08 -21.65 19.41
C MET A 1 3.82 -20.81 19.37
N GLU A 2 2.84 -21.09 20.23
CA GLU A 2 1.58 -20.36 20.27
C GLU A 2 1.85 -18.95 20.82
N LEU A 3 1.54 -17.92 20.02
CA LEU A 3 1.60 -16.54 20.48
C LEU A 3 0.54 -16.32 21.55
N ALA A 4 0.94 -15.66 22.64
CA ALA A 4 0.04 -15.29 23.71
C ALA A 4 -1.10 -14.43 23.16
N VAL A 5 -2.32 -14.73 23.58
CA VAL A 5 -3.57 -14.11 23.08
C VAL A 5 -3.52 -12.57 23.11
N GLY A 6 -2.76 -11.98 24.04
CA GLY A 6 -2.61 -10.52 24.18
C GLY A 6 -1.93 -9.79 23.01
N ASP A 7 -0.94 -10.39 22.34
CA ASP A 7 -0.24 -9.73 21.22
C ASP A 7 -1.10 -9.67 19.95
N ARG A 8 -2.00 -10.67 19.79
CA ARG A 8 -2.95 -10.71 18.67
C ARG A 8 -4.02 -9.63 18.78
N ASP A 9 -4.44 -9.30 20.00
CA ASP A 9 -5.49 -8.31 20.22
C ASP A 9 -4.94 -6.88 20.09
N ALA A 10 -3.69 -6.63 20.52
CA ALA A 10 -3.02 -5.34 20.30
C ALA A 10 -2.75 -5.03 18.82
N ALA A 11 -2.32 -6.03 18.04
CA ALA A 11 -2.13 -5.84 16.59
C ALA A 11 -3.46 -5.59 15.85
N LYS A 12 -4.54 -6.25 16.28
CA LYS A 12 -5.89 -5.99 15.74
C LYS A 12 -6.40 -4.60 16.13
N GLU A 13 -6.09 -4.12 17.33
CA GLU A 13 -6.51 -2.80 17.82
C GLU A 13 -5.76 -1.69 17.08
N ALA A 14 -4.43 -1.78 16.96
CA ALA A 14 -3.64 -0.83 16.14
C ALA A 14 -4.07 -0.83 14.66
N PHE A 15 -4.43 -2.00 14.14
CA PHE A 15 -4.95 -2.16 12.78
C PHE A 15 -6.37 -1.61 12.62
N ALA A 16 -7.24 -1.81 13.61
CA ALA A 16 -8.59 -1.24 13.64
C ALA A 16 -8.53 0.28 13.79
N ASP A 17 -7.60 0.82 14.57
CA ASP A 17 -7.36 2.26 14.70
C ASP A 17 -6.86 2.86 13.38
N ALA A 18 -5.93 2.20 12.70
CA ALA A 18 -5.44 2.65 11.39
C ALA A 18 -6.52 2.54 10.31
N THR A 19 -7.35 1.48 10.34
CA THR A 19 -8.50 1.31 9.41
C THR A 19 -9.59 2.35 9.70
N THR A 20 -9.92 2.59 10.97
CA THR A 20 -10.87 3.63 11.40
C THR A 20 -10.36 5.01 11.01
N TYR A 21 -9.05 5.25 11.09
CA TYR A 21 -8.44 6.47 10.57
C TYR A 21 -8.56 6.58 9.05
N TYR A 22 -8.32 5.51 8.29
CA TYR A 22 -8.53 5.50 6.83
C TYR A 22 -9.97 5.85 6.46
N GLU A 23 -10.94 5.27 7.18
CA GLU A 23 -12.37 5.53 6.99
C GLU A 23 -12.73 6.98 7.36
N ARG A 24 -12.18 7.52 8.45
CA ARG A 24 -12.39 8.92 8.86
C ARG A 24 -11.72 9.92 7.91
N SER A 25 -10.50 9.64 7.44
CA SER A 25 -9.82 10.45 6.44
C SER A 25 -10.58 10.49 5.13
N ALA A 26 -11.23 9.40 4.72
CA ALA A 26 -12.09 9.37 3.54
C ALA A 26 -13.38 10.18 3.71
N ALA A 27 -13.85 10.34 4.95
CA ALA A 27 -15.06 11.10 5.29
C ALA A 27 -14.81 12.61 5.53
N GLU A 28 -13.60 13.00 5.96
CA GLU A 28 -13.23 14.39 6.26
C GLU A 28 -12.66 15.15 5.04
N ASP A 29 -12.23 14.45 3.99
CA ASP A 29 -11.76 15.09 2.76
C ASP A 29 -12.96 15.48 1.87
N SER A 30 -13.17 16.79 1.69
CA SER A 30 -14.01 17.38 0.64
C SER A 30 -13.41 17.23 -0.77
N LEU A 31 -12.47 16.29 -0.94
CA LEU A 31 -11.92 15.90 -2.22
C LEU A 31 -13.06 15.40 -3.11
N PRO A 32 -12.99 15.63 -4.43
CA PRO A 32 -13.96 15.07 -5.37
C PRO A 32 -14.11 13.59 -5.07
N VAL A 33 -15.35 13.13 -4.93
CA VAL A 33 -15.67 11.70 -4.95
C VAL A 33 -14.92 11.14 -6.15
N HIS A 34 -14.04 10.16 -5.93
CA HIS A 34 -13.12 9.63 -6.95
C HIS A 34 -11.85 10.48 -7.19
N SER A 35 -11.10 10.84 -6.15
CA SER A 35 -9.69 11.26 -6.31
C SER A 35 -8.73 10.05 -6.37
N ALA A 36 -7.51 10.25 -6.86
CA ALA A 36 -6.49 9.20 -6.89
C ALA A 36 -6.19 8.63 -5.49
N ARG A 37 -6.12 9.50 -4.49
CA ARG A 37 -5.95 9.15 -3.08
C ARG A 37 -7.06 8.22 -2.61
N GLN A 38 -8.33 8.59 -2.79
CA GLN A 38 -9.46 7.75 -2.35
C GLN A 38 -9.46 6.38 -3.02
N ARG A 39 -9.13 6.29 -4.31
CA ARG A 39 -9.04 5.00 -5.02
C ARG A 39 -7.92 4.13 -4.47
N MET A 40 -6.73 4.71 -4.29
CA MET A 40 -5.58 4.01 -3.71
C MET A 40 -5.90 3.50 -2.29
N GLN A 41 -6.48 4.35 -1.45
CA GLN A 41 -6.91 3.98 -0.10
C GLN A 41 -7.95 2.86 -0.14
N GLY A 42 -8.95 2.95 -1.01
CA GLY A 42 -9.95 1.90 -1.19
C GLY A 42 -9.33 0.56 -1.63
N MET A 43 -8.31 0.57 -2.49
CA MET A 43 -7.63 -0.66 -2.90
C MET A 43 -6.91 -1.31 -1.72
N TYR A 44 -6.26 -0.52 -0.85
CA TYR A 44 -5.70 -1.06 0.39
C TYR A 44 -6.77 -1.65 1.30
N THR A 45 -7.89 -0.94 1.52
CA THR A 45 -9.00 -1.47 2.31
C THR A 45 -9.55 -2.78 1.74
N ALA A 46 -9.73 -2.86 0.42
CA ALA A 46 -10.22 -4.07 -0.23
C ALA A 46 -9.23 -5.24 -0.11
N LEU A 47 -7.92 -4.99 -0.23
CA LEU A 47 -6.87 -5.98 0.02
C LEU A 47 -6.96 -6.54 1.44
N LEU A 48 -7.04 -5.65 2.42
CA LEU A 48 -7.12 -6.01 3.83
C LEU A 48 -8.39 -6.81 4.16
N ALA A 49 -9.52 -6.41 3.59
CA ALA A 49 -10.81 -7.07 3.79
C ALA A 49 -10.99 -8.37 3.00
N GLY A 50 -10.11 -8.69 2.05
CA GLY A 50 -10.28 -9.84 1.16
C GLY A 50 -11.40 -9.65 0.11
N GLU A 51 -11.71 -8.40 -0.26
CA GLU A 51 -12.83 -8.07 -1.14
C GLU A 51 -12.38 -7.92 -2.60
N GLU A 52 -12.20 -9.04 -3.30
CA GLU A 52 -11.71 -9.09 -4.68
C GLU A 52 -12.49 -8.21 -5.66
N ALA A 53 -13.83 -8.28 -5.64
CA ALA A 53 -14.65 -7.49 -6.55
C ALA A 53 -14.50 -5.98 -6.33
N ALA A 54 -14.39 -5.53 -5.08
CA ALA A 54 -14.14 -4.13 -4.76
C ALA A 54 -12.76 -3.69 -5.22
N LEU A 55 -11.74 -4.53 -4.99
CA LEU A 55 -10.36 -4.30 -5.41
C LEU A 55 -10.25 -4.10 -6.93
N ILE A 56 -10.85 -5.00 -7.72
CA ILE A 56 -10.82 -4.94 -9.19
C ILE A 56 -11.50 -3.66 -9.68
N ASN A 57 -12.71 -3.35 -9.20
CA ASN A 57 -13.44 -2.15 -9.60
C ASN A 57 -12.64 -0.86 -9.31
N LEU A 58 -11.97 -0.79 -8.16
CA LEU A 58 -11.14 0.35 -7.79
C LEU A 58 -9.88 0.46 -8.65
N ALA A 59 -9.25 -0.68 -8.97
CA ALA A 59 -8.10 -0.73 -9.86
C ALA A 59 -8.46 -0.25 -11.28
N GLU A 60 -9.57 -0.72 -11.85
CA GLU A 60 -10.07 -0.27 -13.16
C GLU A 60 -10.37 1.24 -13.14
N SER A 61 -11.01 1.72 -12.08
CA SER A 61 -11.30 3.15 -11.91
C SER A 61 -10.03 4.00 -11.82
N MET A 62 -8.96 3.47 -11.21
CA MET A 62 -7.67 4.16 -11.11
C MET A 62 -6.93 4.20 -12.46
N GLN A 63 -7.00 3.13 -13.25
CA GLN A 63 -6.46 3.14 -14.62
C GLN A 63 -7.21 4.12 -15.52
N ALA A 64 -8.54 4.21 -15.37
CA ALA A 64 -9.34 5.20 -16.10
C ALA A 64 -8.94 6.63 -15.74
N LEU A 65 -8.78 6.94 -14.44
CA LEU A 65 -8.27 8.23 -13.99
C LEU A 65 -6.90 8.53 -14.62
N ALA A 66 -6.01 7.55 -14.59
CA ALA A 66 -4.64 7.73 -15.07
C ALA A 66 -4.53 7.96 -16.58
N ALA A 67 -5.53 7.52 -17.34
CA ALA A 67 -5.63 7.79 -18.77
C ALA A 67 -6.18 9.19 -19.09
N GLU A 68 -6.92 9.79 -18.15
CA GLU A 68 -7.60 11.08 -18.32
C GLU A 68 -6.80 12.26 -17.73
N GLU A 69 -6.03 12.01 -16.67
CA GLU A 69 -5.28 13.03 -15.94
C GLU A 69 -3.77 12.97 -16.25
N ASP A 70 -3.17 14.15 -16.45
CA ASP A 70 -1.72 14.33 -16.45
C ASP A 70 -1.32 14.94 -15.10
N CYS A 71 -0.89 14.08 -14.18
CA CYS A 71 -0.54 14.49 -12.81
C CYS A 71 0.83 15.16 -12.79
N ASP A 72 0.87 16.42 -12.31
CA ASP A 72 2.13 17.12 -12.04
C ASP A 72 2.89 16.43 -10.90
N PRO A 73 4.14 15.96 -11.12
CA PRO A 73 4.97 15.38 -10.06
C PRO A 73 5.20 16.30 -8.85
N ASN A 74 5.06 17.62 -9.04
CA ASN A 74 5.17 18.60 -7.96
C ASN A 74 3.88 18.75 -7.14
N ASP A 75 2.77 18.10 -7.53
CA ASP A 75 1.56 18.09 -6.72
C ASP A 75 1.84 17.38 -5.39
N GLN A 76 1.31 17.95 -4.30
CA GLN A 76 1.48 17.41 -2.95
C GLN A 76 0.96 15.95 -2.79
N TRP A 77 0.13 15.48 -3.72
CA TRP A 77 -0.44 14.13 -3.76
C TRP A 77 0.09 13.27 -4.91
N ALA A 78 1.08 13.73 -5.67
CA ALA A 78 1.59 13.02 -6.85
C ALA A 78 2.11 11.61 -6.52
N ASP A 79 2.72 11.42 -5.34
CA ASP A 79 3.14 10.09 -4.87
C ASP A 79 1.97 9.13 -4.74
N ARG A 80 0.85 9.60 -4.19
CA ARG A 80 -0.37 8.78 -4.01
C ARG A 80 -1.04 8.47 -5.34
N TYR A 81 -0.95 9.40 -6.29
CA TYR A 81 -1.40 9.17 -7.65
C TYR A 81 -0.59 8.07 -8.33
N PHE A 82 0.73 8.22 -8.42
CA PHE A 82 1.57 7.26 -9.13
C PHE A 82 1.63 5.89 -8.42
N LEU A 83 1.56 5.88 -7.08
CA LEU A 83 1.41 4.64 -6.30
C LEU A 83 0.08 3.95 -6.59
N GLY A 84 -1.05 4.68 -6.54
CA GLY A 84 -2.35 4.14 -6.88
C GLY A 84 -2.37 3.57 -8.30
N TRP A 85 -1.74 4.25 -9.25
CA TRP A 85 -1.64 3.78 -10.62
C TRP A 85 -0.81 2.49 -10.73
N CYS A 86 0.36 2.44 -10.09
CA CYS A 86 1.16 1.21 -10.03
C CYS A 86 0.39 0.06 -9.38
N LEU A 87 -0.27 0.31 -8.24
CA LEU A 87 -1.05 -0.68 -7.51
C LEU A 87 -2.21 -1.23 -8.36
N SER A 88 -2.92 -0.36 -9.08
CA SER A 88 -3.98 -0.80 -9.98
C SER A 88 -3.44 -1.68 -11.11
N GLY A 89 -2.28 -1.33 -11.67
CA GLY A 89 -1.60 -2.15 -12.66
C GLY A 89 -1.16 -3.49 -12.08
N ALA A 90 -0.71 -3.52 -10.83
CA ALA A 90 -0.33 -4.75 -10.14
C ALA A 90 -1.53 -5.68 -9.96
N VAL A 91 -2.68 -5.15 -9.54
CA VAL A 91 -3.93 -5.91 -9.41
C VAL A 91 -4.34 -6.48 -10.76
N LEU A 92 -4.33 -5.66 -11.82
CA LEU A 92 -4.84 -6.02 -13.15
C LEU A 92 -3.82 -6.72 -14.06
N GLY A 93 -2.55 -6.84 -13.65
CA GLY A 93 -1.47 -7.43 -14.45
C GLY A 93 -0.93 -6.53 -15.56
N THR A 94 -1.01 -5.21 -15.38
CA THR A 94 -0.68 -4.18 -16.37
C THR A 94 0.05 -2.96 -15.77
N VAL A 95 1.07 -3.18 -14.92
CA VAL A 95 1.87 -2.04 -14.38
C VAL A 95 2.55 -1.29 -15.52
N ASN A 96 2.32 0.03 -15.60
CA ASN A 96 2.75 0.89 -16.70
C ASN A 96 4.08 1.60 -16.40
N ASP A 97 4.99 1.69 -17.38
CA ASP A 97 6.26 2.41 -17.25
C ASP A 97 6.10 3.90 -16.91
N ALA A 98 5.05 4.55 -17.42
CA ALA A 98 4.75 5.94 -17.09
C ALA A 98 4.42 6.13 -15.60
N ALA A 99 3.75 5.15 -14.98
CA ALA A 99 3.43 5.19 -13.56
C ALA A 99 4.70 5.13 -12.71
N LEU A 100 5.65 4.28 -13.10
CA LEU A 100 6.93 4.14 -12.40
C LEU A 100 7.84 5.35 -12.59
N ALA A 101 7.92 5.89 -13.80
CA ALA A 101 8.70 7.10 -14.08
C ALA A 101 8.17 8.31 -13.29
N GLY A 102 6.85 8.45 -13.18
CA GLY A 102 6.22 9.46 -12.34
C GLY A 102 6.58 9.28 -10.86
N LEU A 103 6.49 8.05 -10.33
CA LEU A 103 6.84 7.76 -8.94
C LEU A 103 8.33 8.02 -8.63
N GLU A 104 9.22 7.70 -9.57
CA GLU A 104 10.65 8.00 -9.46
C GLU A 104 10.91 9.51 -9.41
N THR A 105 10.25 10.28 -10.27
CA THR A 105 10.35 11.74 -10.29
C THR A 105 9.91 12.36 -8.96
N VAL A 106 8.74 11.94 -8.46
CA VAL A 106 8.23 12.42 -7.17
C VAL A 106 9.18 12.08 -6.03
N ASN A 107 9.79 10.89 -6.07
CA ASN A 107 10.71 10.47 -5.04
C ASN A 107 11.98 11.34 -4.99
N ASP A 108 12.56 11.66 -6.16
CA ASP A 108 13.79 12.44 -6.25
C ASP A 108 13.62 13.89 -5.74
N GLU A 109 12.40 14.40 -5.79
CA GLU A 109 12.04 15.75 -5.34
C GLU A 109 11.73 15.81 -3.83
N LYS A 110 11.45 14.68 -3.17
CA LYS A 110 11.11 14.65 -1.74
C LYS A 110 12.37 14.57 -0.87
N PRO A 111 12.53 15.42 0.16
CA PRO A 111 13.66 15.35 1.08
C PRO A 111 13.44 14.38 2.25
N GLY A 112 14.53 13.79 2.76
CA GLY A 112 14.58 13.10 4.06
C GLY A 112 13.75 11.81 4.13
N ALA A 113 13.00 11.63 5.23
CA ALA A 113 12.20 10.42 5.48
C ALA A 113 11.15 10.14 4.39
N HIS A 114 10.64 11.18 3.73
CA HIS A 114 9.71 11.01 2.60
C HIS A 114 10.38 10.39 1.37
N ALA A 115 11.67 10.68 1.13
CA ALA A 115 12.45 10.06 0.05
C ALA A 115 12.69 8.58 0.33
N HIS A 116 12.94 8.23 1.59
CA HIS A 116 13.11 6.84 1.98
C HIS A 116 11.81 6.04 1.86
N TYR A 117 10.69 6.63 2.27
CA TYR A 117 9.36 6.06 2.06
C TYR A 117 9.06 5.88 0.57
N GLY A 118 9.27 6.92 -0.24
CA GLY A 118 9.08 6.87 -1.69
C GLY A 118 9.92 5.76 -2.35
N GLN A 119 11.16 5.57 -1.92
CA GLN A 119 12.02 4.47 -2.40
C GLN A 119 11.50 3.09 -2.03
N ALA A 120 10.99 2.90 -0.81
CA ALA A 120 10.41 1.62 -0.39
C ALA A 120 9.16 1.25 -1.21
N VAL A 121 8.31 2.26 -1.45
CA VAL A 121 7.13 2.16 -2.32
C VAL A 121 7.53 1.86 -3.77
N LEU A 122 8.51 2.60 -4.32
CA LEU A 122 9.03 2.43 -5.67
C LEU A 122 9.63 1.03 -5.88
N SER A 123 10.41 0.54 -4.91
CA SER A 123 10.98 -0.82 -4.93
C SER A 123 9.88 -1.87 -5.02
N THR A 124 8.82 -1.72 -4.22
CA THR A 124 7.68 -2.64 -4.24
C THR A 124 6.94 -2.59 -5.58
N ALA A 125 6.67 -1.39 -6.11
CA ALA A 125 5.99 -1.21 -7.39
C ALA A 125 6.80 -1.80 -8.56
N ARG A 126 8.13 -1.58 -8.58
CA ARG A 126 9.04 -2.18 -9.57
C ARG A 126 9.06 -3.70 -9.45
N GLY A 127 9.20 -4.22 -8.23
CA GLY A 127 9.19 -5.66 -7.99
C GLY A 127 7.93 -6.33 -8.49
N ILE A 128 6.76 -5.68 -8.38
CA ILE A 128 5.52 -6.22 -8.93
C ILE A 128 5.49 -6.16 -10.46
N ARG A 129 5.95 -5.07 -11.09
CA ARG A 129 6.03 -4.98 -12.56
C ARG A 129 6.96 -6.05 -13.14
N ASP A 130 8.14 -6.17 -12.54
CA ASP A 130 9.24 -6.94 -13.11
C ASP A 130 9.22 -8.42 -12.68
N ASP A 131 8.19 -8.85 -11.94
CA ASP A 131 8.10 -10.19 -11.36
C ASP A 131 9.38 -10.53 -10.57
N GLU A 132 9.76 -9.61 -9.68
CA GLU A 132 10.97 -9.70 -8.86
C GLU A 132 10.59 -9.81 -7.36
N PRO A 133 10.38 -11.03 -6.85
CA PRO A 133 9.96 -11.25 -5.45
C PRO A 133 10.90 -10.64 -4.41
N ALA A 134 12.20 -10.56 -4.71
CA ALA A 134 13.19 -9.97 -3.83
C ALA A 134 13.00 -8.45 -3.67
N ALA A 135 12.66 -7.75 -4.75
CA ALA A 135 12.37 -6.32 -4.71
C ALA A 135 11.06 -6.03 -3.96
N ILE A 136 10.03 -6.88 -4.16
CA ILE A 136 8.78 -6.81 -3.39
C ILE A 136 9.06 -6.97 -1.89
N GLN A 137 9.80 -8.02 -1.51
CA GLN A 137 10.14 -8.27 -0.11
C GLN A 137 10.96 -7.11 0.48
N SER A 138 12.01 -6.66 -0.22
CA SER A 138 12.87 -5.58 0.25
C SER A 138 12.12 -4.25 0.42
N GLY A 139 11.19 -3.95 -0.49
CA GLY A 139 10.33 -2.77 -0.37
C GLY A 139 9.44 -2.82 0.86
N ILE A 140 8.78 -3.96 1.10
CA ILE A 140 7.92 -4.14 2.27
C ILE A 140 8.72 -4.13 3.58
N GLU A 141 9.85 -4.81 3.64
CA GLU A 141 10.75 -4.78 4.81
C GLU A 141 11.26 -3.36 5.10
N SER A 142 11.52 -2.57 4.06
CA SER A 142 11.91 -1.18 4.22
C SER A 142 10.76 -0.35 4.80
N MET A 143 9.53 -0.51 4.32
CA MET A 143 8.35 0.17 4.88
C MET A 143 8.16 -0.17 6.38
N VAL A 144 8.34 -1.43 6.75
CA VAL A 144 8.29 -1.88 8.15
C VAL A 144 9.42 -1.28 8.97
N THR A 145 10.65 -1.35 8.48
CA THR A 145 11.83 -0.83 9.19
C THR A 145 11.70 0.68 9.45
N PHE A 146 11.16 1.43 8.48
CA PHE A 146 10.86 2.85 8.67
C PHE A 146 9.79 3.08 9.72
N HIS A 147 8.72 2.29 9.71
CA HIS A 147 7.70 2.34 10.75
C HIS A 147 8.30 2.12 12.16
N GLU A 148 9.21 1.15 12.29
CA GLU A 148 9.87 0.77 13.55
C GLU A 148 10.85 1.84 14.06
N GLN A 149 11.70 2.39 13.17
CA GLN A 149 12.75 3.35 13.56
C GLN A 149 12.18 4.70 14.00
N ASP A 150 11.05 5.10 13.43
CA ASP A 150 10.47 6.41 13.68
C ASP A 150 9.30 6.36 14.66
N MET A 151 8.99 5.26 15.33
CA MET A 151 7.75 5.04 16.11
C MET A 151 7.44 6.04 17.28
N ASP A 152 8.32 7.01 17.57
CA ASP A 152 8.11 8.02 18.62
C ASP A 152 6.90 8.93 18.30
N ALA A 153 5.86 8.80 19.14
CA ALA A 153 4.68 9.62 19.42
C ALA A 153 3.90 10.29 18.25
N ASP A 154 2.60 9.97 18.16
CA ASP A 154 1.52 10.75 17.52
C ASP A 154 1.64 11.14 16.04
N ASN A 155 2.38 10.38 15.23
CA ASN A 155 2.46 10.66 13.79
C ASN A 155 1.63 9.67 12.97
N VAL A 156 0.49 10.16 12.49
CA VAL A 156 -0.47 9.53 11.57
C VAL A 156 0.19 8.92 10.32
N VAL A 157 1.28 9.51 9.82
CA VAL A 157 2.04 8.97 8.67
C VAL A 157 2.62 7.58 8.98
N LYS A 158 2.90 7.28 10.25
CA LYS A 158 3.53 6.02 10.67
C LYS A 158 2.54 4.87 10.70
N GLN A 159 1.31 5.07 11.19
CA GLN A 159 0.26 4.04 11.21
C GLN A 159 -0.19 3.61 9.80
N ILE A 160 -0.02 4.50 8.82
CA ILE A 160 -0.31 4.23 7.42
C ILE A 160 0.67 3.22 6.81
N MET A 161 1.96 3.27 7.19
CA MET A 161 3.01 2.46 6.56
C MET A 161 2.90 0.96 6.87
N SER A 162 2.60 0.59 8.11
CA SER A 162 2.41 -0.83 8.46
C SER A 162 1.16 -1.42 7.79
N VAL A 163 0.11 -0.62 7.63
CA VAL A 163 -1.10 -1.00 6.89
C VAL A 163 -0.83 -1.18 5.40
N GLU A 164 -0.14 -0.23 4.77
CA GLU A 164 0.25 -0.34 3.35
C GLU A 164 1.18 -1.54 3.12
N ALA A 165 2.17 -1.74 4.00
CA ALA A 165 3.05 -2.90 3.99
C ALA A 165 2.27 -4.23 4.09
N THR A 166 1.27 -4.29 4.98
CA THR A 166 0.39 -5.45 5.14
C THR A 166 -0.44 -5.71 3.89
N ALA A 167 -1.05 -4.67 3.31
CA ALA A 167 -1.84 -4.80 2.09
C ALA A 167 -0.99 -5.24 0.89
N LEU A 168 0.24 -4.75 0.77
CA LEU A 168 1.19 -5.17 -0.28
C LEU A 168 1.70 -6.59 -0.05
N ALA A 169 1.85 -7.03 1.20
CA ALA A 169 2.12 -8.43 1.52
C ALA A 169 0.97 -9.36 1.11
N ILE A 170 -0.29 -8.92 1.31
CA ILE A 170 -1.49 -9.63 0.83
C ILE A 170 -1.48 -9.73 -0.68
N LEU A 171 -1.27 -8.62 -1.39
CA LEU A 171 -1.24 -8.61 -2.85
C LEU A 171 -0.13 -9.52 -3.39
N GLY A 172 1.06 -9.45 -2.79
CA GLY A 172 2.17 -10.32 -3.16
C GLY A 172 1.80 -11.80 -3.01
N ARG A 173 1.18 -12.17 -1.89
CA ARG A 173 0.67 -13.54 -1.63
C ARG A 173 -0.43 -13.95 -2.61
N ALA A 174 -1.39 -13.06 -2.89
CA ALA A 174 -2.45 -13.31 -3.85
C ALA A 174 -1.90 -13.57 -5.27
N LYS A 175 -0.79 -12.91 -5.64
CA LYS A 175 -0.08 -13.12 -6.92
C LYS A 175 0.89 -14.32 -6.91
N GLY A 176 0.90 -15.12 -5.84
CA GLY A 176 1.71 -16.34 -5.73
C GLY A 176 3.12 -16.14 -5.17
N TYR A 177 3.47 -14.92 -4.75
CA TYR A 177 4.73 -14.68 -4.05
C TYR A 177 4.60 -15.04 -2.57
N SER A 178 5.70 -15.47 -1.94
CA SER A 178 5.72 -15.70 -0.49
C SER A 178 6.83 -14.87 0.15
N PRO A 179 6.62 -13.55 0.34
CA PRO A 179 7.58 -12.70 1.05
C PRO A 179 7.87 -13.28 2.44
N ALA A 180 9.15 -13.45 2.77
CA ALA A 180 9.59 -14.01 4.05
C ALA A 180 9.66 -12.92 5.15
N ILE A 181 8.61 -12.10 5.26
CA ILE A 181 8.60 -10.96 6.17
C ILE A 181 8.25 -11.43 7.58
N SER A 182 9.11 -11.10 8.54
CA SER A 182 8.90 -11.36 9.96
C SER A 182 8.89 -10.04 10.71
N SER A 183 7.70 -9.49 10.92
CA SER A 183 7.51 -8.28 11.74
C SER A 183 6.24 -8.39 12.56
N GLU A 184 6.27 -7.88 13.79
CA GLU A 184 5.10 -7.79 14.65
C GLU A 184 4.04 -6.80 14.12
N PHE A 185 4.46 -5.88 13.24
CA PHE A 185 3.60 -4.88 12.60
C PHE A 185 2.88 -5.40 11.35
N ILE A 186 3.22 -6.60 10.87
CA ILE A 186 2.49 -7.29 9.80
C ILE A 186 1.77 -8.52 10.39
N PRO A 187 0.44 -8.46 10.56
CA PRO A 187 -0.32 -9.58 11.11
C PRO A 187 -0.42 -10.72 10.10
N MET A 188 0.54 -11.65 10.10
CA MET A 188 0.63 -12.72 9.09
C MET A 188 -0.62 -13.60 8.98
N ASN A 189 -1.40 -13.78 10.05
CA ASN A 189 -2.68 -14.49 9.99
C ASN A 189 -3.71 -13.76 9.11
N LEU A 190 -3.73 -12.42 9.15
CA LEU A 190 -4.57 -11.61 8.28
C LEU A 190 -4.05 -11.72 6.84
N VAL A 191 -2.74 -11.61 6.65
CA VAL A 191 -2.12 -11.74 5.33
C VAL A 191 -2.55 -13.05 4.66
N GLU A 192 -2.47 -14.17 5.40
CA GLU A 192 -2.85 -15.49 4.91
C GLU A 192 -4.35 -15.62 4.63
N ALA A 193 -5.20 -15.13 5.54
CA ALA A 193 -6.65 -15.19 5.37
C ALA A 193 -7.14 -14.34 4.20
N SER A 194 -6.68 -13.10 4.09
CA SER A 194 -7.09 -12.19 3.04
C SER A 194 -6.55 -12.62 1.69
N ALA A 195 -5.26 -13.00 1.60
CA ALA A 195 -4.66 -13.46 0.34
C ALA A 195 -5.38 -14.68 -0.25
N ALA A 196 -5.83 -15.61 0.59
CA ALA A 196 -6.58 -16.79 0.16
C ALA A 196 -7.98 -16.47 -0.42
N SER A 197 -8.46 -15.24 -0.26
CA SER A 197 -9.76 -14.80 -0.78
C SER A 197 -9.69 -14.27 -2.21
N PHE A 198 -8.49 -14.14 -2.78
CA PHE A 198 -8.26 -13.57 -4.11
C PHE A 198 -7.93 -14.64 -5.16
N HIS A 199 -8.44 -14.45 -6.38
CA HIS A 199 -8.12 -15.24 -7.57
C HIS A 199 -7.36 -14.39 -8.61
N LEU A 200 -6.28 -13.75 -8.15
CA LEU A 200 -5.50 -12.77 -8.90
C LEU A 200 -4.32 -13.35 -9.69
#